data_AF-A0A9D3MDC5-F1
#
_entry.id   AF-A0A9D3MDC5-F1
#
_cell.length_a   1.000
_cell.length_b   1.000
_cell.length_c   1.000
_cell.angle_alpha   90.00
_cell.angle_beta   90.00
_cell.angle_gamma   90.00
#
_symmetry.space_group_name_H-M   'P 1'
#
loop_
_entity.id
_entity.type
_entity.pdbx_description
1 polymer ?
#
loop_
_entity_poly.entity_id
_entity_poly.type
_entity_poly.pdbx_seq_one_letter_code
_entity_poly.pdbx_strand_id
1 'polypeptide(L)'
;MRDRMSNLQDVPEDDEHGTSDGQGTSKGVGASNGIGTSKGVGASNGVGTSKGVEASNGVVQAQPQPTPETFSTVDLEDVPQQAVVFDNDGTLDGVFDEAQTVRREIQLISLDVVKLKDHNARMLTEVGDTPALKKDSNAIAGEIKSRAEAVLTRLQKMDARGKELEAKHGVNAAVVRVARTQYMCLSNSFRDVMFDYNETEVSYRESCKNRLQRQLEIVGREVTGEEIEEMIESGEWNVFSDNVLTEGKTSRSALDQIESRHKELLDLESRIQSIHELFLDVAMLVEEQGPMMNTIQANIHSTDADIQECMVKLERAKRYDKNNPFKKMFCGCFPCYK
;
A
#
# COMPACT_ATOMS: atom_id res chain seq x y z
N MET A 1 68.62 -22.02 51.36
CA MET A 1 68.10 -23.17 52.14
C MET A 1 67.03 -23.85 51.30
N ARG A 2 67.31 -25.10 50.88
CA ARG A 2 66.39 -26.18 50.44
C ARG A 2 65.39 -25.84 49.33
N ASP A 3 65.55 -26.33 48.10
CA ASP A 3 65.44 -27.74 47.63
C ASP A 3 64.17 -28.45 48.10
N ARG A 4 63.25 -28.74 47.15
CA ARG A 4 63.04 -30.10 46.57
C ARG A 4 61.87 -30.05 45.57
N MET A 5 62.06 -30.36 44.29
CA MET A 5 62.14 -31.72 43.69
C MET A 5 60.79 -32.46 43.74
N SER A 6 60.11 -32.61 42.59
CA SER A 6 60.06 -33.83 41.73
C SER A 6 59.02 -34.84 42.24
N ASN A 7 58.18 -35.57 41.49
CA ASN A 7 58.23 -36.21 40.17
C ASN A 7 56.77 -36.68 39.89
N LEU A 8 56.23 -36.67 38.66
CA LEU A 8 56.40 -37.64 37.56
C LEU A 8 55.57 -38.94 37.71
N GLN A 9 54.59 -39.12 36.79
CA GLN A 9 54.14 -40.39 36.16
C GLN A 9 53.06 -40.03 35.11
N ASP A 10 53.35 -40.09 33.81
CA ASP A 10 53.31 -41.26 32.88
C ASP A 10 51.86 -41.80 32.69
N VAL A 11 51.10 -41.44 31.64
CA VAL A 11 51.03 -42.01 30.23
C VAL A 11 50.31 -43.39 30.22
N PRO A 12 49.54 -43.89 29.20
CA PRO A 12 49.22 -43.44 27.81
C PRO A 12 47.72 -43.59 27.34
N GLU A 13 47.46 -43.12 26.09
CA GLU A 13 46.71 -43.73 24.94
C GLU A 13 45.25 -44.22 25.05
N ASP A 14 44.40 -43.69 24.15
CA ASP A 14 43.64 -44.43 23.10
C ASP A 14 42.81 -43.36 22.33
N ASP A 15 43.23 -42.91 21.15
CA ASP A 15 42.96 -43.46 19.80
C ASP A 15 41.47 -43.53 19.39
N GLU A 16 41.07 -42.65 18.46
CA GLU A 16 40.37 -42.93 17.18
C GLU A 16 39.90 -41.59 16.56
N HIS A 17 40.59 -41.08 15.53
CA HIS A 17 40.35 -41.29 14.09
C HIS A 17 39.03 -40.69 13.55
N GLY A 18 39.19 -39.62 12.78
CA GLY A 18 38.14 -38.96 12.00
C GLY A 18 38.73 -37.98 10.99
N THR A 19 39.38 -38.54 9.97
CA THR A 19 40.10 -37.87 8.89
C THR A 19 39.22 -36.94 8.06
N SER A 20 39.82 -35.83 7.66
CA SER A 20 39.41 -34.95 6.57
C SER A 20 39.20 -35.70 5.26
N ASP A 21 38.15 -35.36 4.50
CA ASP A 21 38.26 -35.29 3.04
C ASP A 21 37.26 -34.28 2.46
N GLY A 22 37.82 -33.28 1.79
CA GLY A 22 37.08 -32.34 0.97
C GLY A 22 36.79 -32.92 -0.40
N GLN A 23 35.60 -32.67 -0.91
CA GLN A 23 35.35 -32.63 -2.35
C GLN A 23 34.51 -31.40 -2.67
N GLY A 24 35.16 -30.44 -3.34
CA GLY A 24 34.47 -29.44 -4.12
C GLY A 24 34.00 -30.05 -5.43
N THR A 25 32.81 -29.66 -5.89
CA THR A 25 32.54 -29.53 -7.31
C THR A 25 31.79 -28.22 -7.55
N SER A 26 32.47 -27.34 -8.27
CA SER A 26 31.94 -26.15 -8.89
C SER A 26 31.07 -26.53 -10.08
N LYS A 27 29.91 -25.88 -10.22
CA LYS A 27 29.27 -25.69 -11.53
C LYS A 27 28.87 -24.23 -11.65
N GLY A 28 29.79 -23.45 -12.21
CA GLY A 28 29.46 -22.25 -12.96
C GLY A 28 29.25 -22.62 -14.43
N VAL A 29 28.35 -21.87 -15.08
CA VAL A 29 28.17 -21.51 -16.52
C VAL A 29 26.75 -20.91 -16.54
N GLY A 30 26.48 -19.64 -16.83
CA GLY A 30 27.17 -18.70 -17.70
C GLY A 30 26.46 -18.64 -19.06
N ALA A 31 25.44 -17.78 -19.20
CA ALA A 31 24.95 -17.33 -20.51
C ALA A 31 24.20 -15.99 -20.36
N SER A 32 24.99 -14.93 -20.50
CA SER A 32 24.59 -13.58 -20.87
C SER A 32 23.79 -13.55 -22.18
N ASN A 33 22.81 -12.65 -22.25
CA ASN A 33 22.49 -11.92 -23.48
C ASN A 33 21.97 -10.53 -23.10
N GLY A 34 22.88 -9.55 -23.10
CA GLY A 34 22.53 -8.15 -23.29
C GLY A 34 22.64 -7.77 -24.76
N ILE A 35 21.80 -6.82 -25.19
CA ILE A 35 21.89 -5.84 -26.29
C ILE A 35 20.47 -5.23 -26.32
N GLY A 36 20.20 -3.94 -26.17
CA GLY A 36 20.99 -2.75 -26.49
C GLY A 36 20.32 -2.03 -27.68
N THR A 37 20.09 -0.71 -27.52
CA THR A 37 19.64 0.28 -28.53
C THR A 37 18.12 0.29 -28.83
N SER A 38 17.40 1.41 -29.01
CA SER A 38 17.75 2.83 -29.12
C SER A 38 16.50 3.74 -28.96
N LYS A 39 16.74 4.95 -28.44
CA LYS A 39 16.15 6.29 -28.69
C LYS A 39 14.77 6.42 -29.38
N GLY A 40 13.97 7.36 -28.87
CA GLY A 40 13.02 8.10 -29.70
C GLY A 40 12.06 9.02 -28.95
N VAL A 41 12.47 10.27 -28.73
CA VAL A 41 11.62 11.41 -28.33
C VAL A 41 10.54 11.67 -29.37
N GLY A 42 9.32 12.00 -28.93
CA GLY A 42 8.24 12.49 -29.78
C GLY A 42 7.26 13.35 -28.99
N ALA A 43 7.54 14.65 -28.94
CA ALA A 43 6.60 15.68 -28.51
C ALA A 43 5.39 15.72 -29.45
N SER A 44 4.19 15.90 -28.91
CA SER A 44 3.20 16.75 -29.57
C SER A 44 2.25 17.39 -28.55
N ASN A 45 2.25 18.71 -28.62
CA ASN A 45 1.33 19.62 -27.97
C ASN A 45 -0.07 19.49 -28.58
N GLY A 46 -1.12 19.78 -27.81
CA GLY A 46 -2.47 19.88 -28.38
C GLY A 46 -3.54 20.34 -27.39
N VAL A 47 -3.52 21.63 -27.05
CA VAL A 47 -4.63 22.39 -26.46
C VAL A 47 -5.77 22.57 -27.48
N GLY A 48 -7.02 22.67 -27.01
CA GLY A 48 -8.13 23.36 -27.70
C GLY A 48 -9.44 22.56 -27.67
N THR A 49 -10.40 22.86 -26.78
CA THR A 49 -11.48 23.86 -26.89
C THR A 49 -12.50 23.67 -28.03
N SER A 50 -13.77 23.76 -27.61
CA SER A 50 -14.95 24.36 -28.27
C SER A 50 -15.84 23.58 -29.27
N LYS A 51 -17.07 23.33 -28.81
CA LYS A 51 -18.42 23.67 -29.35
C LYS A 51 -18.70 23.76 -30.87
N GLY A 52 -19.89 23.27 -31.24
CA GLY A 52 -20.73 23.63 -32.42
C GLY A 52 -21.24 22.38 -33.14
N VAL A 53 -22.50 21.92 -33.02
CA VAL A 53 -23.80 22.43 -33.54
C VAL A 53 -23.85 22.57 -35.07
N GLU A 54 -24.77 21.79 -35.68
CA GLU A 54 -25.41 21.90 -37.01
C GLU A 54 -24.51 21.76 -38.26
N ALA A 55 -24.95 21.27 -39.43
CA ALA A 55 -26.14 20.59 -39.93
C ALA A 55 -25.76 20.07 -41.34
N SER A 56 -26.35 18.96 -41.81
CA SER A 56 -26.56 18.77 -43.26
C SER A 56 -27.63 17.72 -43.54
N ASN A 57 -28.66 18.21 -44.23
CA ASN A 57 -29.88 17.56 -44.68
C ASN A 57 -29.65 16.38 -45.63
N GLY A 58 -30.38 15.29 -45.38
CA GLY A 58 -30.77 14.30 -46.39
C GLY A 58 -32.28 14.13 -46.35
N VAL A 59 -32.99 14.82 -47.25
CA VAL A 59 -34.43 14.70 -47.46
C VAL A 59 -34.72 13.34 -48.12
N VAL A 60 -35.53 12.50 -47.47
CA VAL A 60 -36.38 11.53 -48.18
C VAL A 60 -37.77 11.56 -47.56
N GLN A 61 -38.73 11.83 -48.43
CA GLN A 61 -40.14 12.07 -48.19
C GLN A 61 -40.89 10.77 -47.85
N ALA A 62 -41.89 10.90 -46.98
CA ALA A 62 -42.60 9.82 -46.29
C ALA A 62 -43.52 8.95 -47.17
N GLN A 63 -43.69 7.68 -46.76
CA GLN A 63 -44.98 7.00 -46.75
C GLN A 63 -45.21 6.34 -45.38
N PRO A 64 -46.47 6.27 -44.90
CA PRO A 64 -46.78 6.02 -43.49
C PRO A 64 -46.97 4.52 -43.20
N GLN A 65 -46.41 4.05 -42.08
CA GLN A 65 -46.74 2.76 -41.48
C GLN A 65 -47.06 2.97 -39.99
N PRO A 66 -47.99 2.18 -39.43
CA PRO A 66 -48.91 2.62 -38.39
C PRO A 66 -48.33 2.55 -36.97
N THR A 67 -48.99 3.27 -36.07
CA THR A 67 -48.81 3.31 -34.61
C THR A 67 -48.65 1.91 -34.00
N PRO A 68 -47.82 1.73 -32.95
CA PRO A 68 -47.86 0.53 -32.15
C PRO A 68 -49.14 0.56 -31.30
N GLU A 69 -50.13 -0.21 -31.73
CA GLU A 69 -51.31 -0.57 -30.93
C GLU A 69 -50.88 -1.51 -29.80
N THR A 70 -51.01 -0.98 -28.58
CA THR A 70 -51.57 -1.67 -27.41
C THR A 70 -50.91 -3.00 -27.02
N PHE A 71 -49.88 -2.90 -26.17
CA PHE A 71 -49.35 -4.04 -25.41
C PHE A 71 -50.48 -4.71 -24.61
N SER A 72 -50.62 -6.03 -24.73
CA SER A 72 -51.53 -6.79 -23.87
C SER A 72 -51.04 -6.73 -22.43
N THR A 73 -51.81 -6.08 -21.56
CA THR A 73 -51.62 -6.12 -20.12
C THR A 73 -51.84 -7.56 -19.65
N VAL A 74 -50.73 -8.26 -19.40
CA VAL A 74 -50.75 -9.40 -18.49
C VAL A 74 -50.72 -8.79 -17.10
N ASP A 75 -51.75 -9.03 -16.29
CA ASP A 75 -51.77 -8.63 -14.88
C ASP A 75 -50.56 -9.24 -14.17
N LEU A 76 -49.47 -8.49 -14.12
CA LEU A 76 -48.41 -8.71 -13.15
C LEU A 76 -49.01 -8.24 -11.83
N GLU A 77 -49.16 -9.19 -10.90
CA GLU A 77 -49.31 -8.85 -9.48
C GLU A 77 -48.29 -7.77 -9.14
N ASP A 78 -48.77 -6.77 -8.41
CA ASP A 78 -48.13 -5.50 -8.09
C ASP A 78 -46.84 -5.75 -7.28
N VAL A 79 -45.78 -6.21 -7.96
CA VAL A 79 -44.43 -6.18 -7.44
C VAL A 79 -44.09 -4.71 -7.41
N PRO A 80 -43.88 -4.07 -6.24
CA PRO A 80 -43.44 -2.70 -6.21
C PRO A 80 -42.12 -2.65 -6.98
N GLN A 81 -42.18 -2.15 -8.21
CA GLN A 81 -41.00 -1.79 -8.96
C GLN A 81 -40.43 -0.59 -8.23
N GLN A 82 -39.61 -0.86 -7.22
CA GLN A 82 -38.67 0.10 -6.71
C GLN A 82 -37.70 0.33 -7.87
N ALA A 83 -38.06 1.25 -8.78
CA ALA A 83 -37.12 1.76 -9.75
C ALA A 83 -35.88 2.14 -8.95
N VAL A 84 -34.73 1.55 -9.28
CA VAL A 84 -33.44 2.07 -8.83
C VAL A 84 -33.29 3.37 -9.60
N VAL A 85 -33.94 4.42 -9.08
CA VAL A 85 -33.61 5.79 -9.41
C VAL A 85 -32.16 5.89 -8.97
N PHE A 86 -31.25 5.87 -9.93
CA PHE A 86 -29.93 6.46 -9.71
C PHE A 86 -30.21 7.94 -9.51
N ASP A 87 -30.59 8.31 -8.29
CA ASP A 87 -30.46 9.67 -7.82
C ASP A 87 -28.96 9.94 -7.93
N ASN A 88 -28.55 10.53 -9.06
CA ASN A 88 -27.34 11.34 -9.18
C ASN A 88 -27.52 12.59 -8.30
N ASP A 89 -27.91 12.39 -7.05
CA ASP A 89 -27.70 13.35 -6.00
C ASP A 89 -26.18 13.37 -5.80
N GLY A 90 -25.56 14.55 -5.89
CA GLY A 90 -24.10 14.74 -5.85
C GLY A 90 -23.41 14.21 -4.58
N THR A 91 -24.17 13.56 -3.70
CA THR A 91 -23.73 12.73 -2.58
C THR A 91 -22.70 11.67 -2.99
N LEU A 92 -22.91 10.92 -4.08
CA LEU A 92 -21.91 9.93 -4.55
C LEU A 92 -20.65 10.61 -5.09
N ASP A 93 -20.79 11.72 -5.81
CA ASP A 93 -19.66 12.51 -6.31
C ASP A 93 -18.79 13.00 -5.15
N GLY A 94 -19.42 13.53 -4.09
CA GLY A 94 -18.70 13.91 -2.88
C GLY A 94 -17.96 12.72 -2.23
N VAL A 95 -18.52 11.51 -2.28
CA VAL A 95 -17.84 10.30 -1.81
C VAL A 95 -16.57 10.03 -2.59
N PHE A 96 -16.66 10.07 -3.92
CA PHE A 96 -15.53 9.83 -4.81
C PHE A 96 -14.47 10.93 -4.74
N ASP A 97 -14.86 12.19 -4.63
CA ASP A 97 -13.93 13.33 -4.56
C ASP A 97 -13.03 13.26 -3.32
N GLU A 98 -13.62 12.98 -2.15
CA GLU A 98 -12.85 12.80 -0.91
C GLU A 98 -11.97 11.54 -1.00
N ALA A 99 -12.51 10.44 -1.54
CA ALA A 99 -11.74 9.20 -1.73
C ALA A 99 -10.55 9.38 -2.68
N GLN A 100 -10.72 10.14 -3.76
CA GLN A 100 -9.65 10.46 -4.71
C GLN A 100 -8.58 11.37 -4.08
N THR A 101 -9.00 12.32 -3.25
CA THR A 101 -8.07 13.19 -2.50
C THR A 101 -7.21 12.36 -1.54
N VAL A 102 -7.84 11.50 -0.73
CA VAL A 102 -7.12 10.61 0.20
C VAL A 102 -6.18 9.67 -0.56
N ARG A 103 -6.64 9.07 -1.67
CA ARG A 103 -5.81 8.21 -2.52
C ARG A 103 -4.56 8.92 -3.02
N ARG A 104 -4.68 10.18 -3.44
CA ARG A 104 -3.55 10.99 -3.88
C ARG A 104 -2.56 11.24 -2.74
N GLU A 105 -3.04 11.60 -1.56
CA GLU A 105 -2.15 11.82 -0.41
C GLU A 105 -1.40 10.54 -0.01
N ILE A 106 -2.07 9.39 0.01
CA ILE A 106 -1.41 8.09 0.28
C ILE A 106 -0.32 7.80 -0.76
N GLN A 107 -0.57 8.07 -2.04
CA GLN A 107 0.44 7.92 -3.10
C GLN A 107 1.63 8.88 -2.92
N LEU A 108 1.38 10.11 -2.45
CA LEU A 108 2.45 11.06 -2.15
C LEU A 108 3.29 10.60 -0.96
N ILE A 109 2.66 10.07 0.09
CA ILE A 109 3.39 9.46 1.22
C ILE A 109 4.27 8.31 0.72
N SER A 110 3.72 7.40 -0.09
CA SER A 110 4.49 6.28 -0.65
C SER A 110 5.71 6.75 -1.47
N LEU A 111 5.55 7.81 -2.27
CA LEU A 111 6.64 8.42 -3.01
C LEU A 111 7.70 9.05 -2.08
N ASP A 112 7.28 9.72 -1.01
CA ASP A 112 8.18 10.31 -0.03
C ASP A 112 8.93 9.24 0.77
N VAL A 113 8.31 8.10 1.08
CA VAL A 113 8.97 6.92 1.69
C VAL A 113 10.06 6.36 0.78
N VAL A 114 9.80 6.25 -0.53
CA VAL A 114 10.82 5.82 -1.51
C VAL A 114 11.98 6.81 -1.55
N LYS A 115 11.71 8.12 -1.57
CA LYS A 115 12.77 9.15 -1.51
C LYS A 115 13.60 9.03 -0.24
N LEU A 116 12.94 8.80 0.90
CA LEU A 116 13.63 8.63 2.18
C LEU A 116 14.53 7.39 2.14
N LYS A 117 14.08 6.28 1.58
CA LYS A 117 14.90 5.07 1.41
C LYS A 117 16.14 5.32 0.56
N ASP A 118 15.98 6.02 -0.57
CA ASP A 118 17.10 6.41 -1.44
C ASP A 118 18.07 7.34 -0.70
N HIS A 119 17.55 8.27 0.08
CA HIS A 119 18.34 9.18 0.89
C HIS A 119 19.14 8.43 1.97
N ASN A 120 18.50 7.52 2.69
CA ASN A 120 19.12 6.66 3.71
C ASN A 120 20.26 5.81 3.10
N ALA A 121 20.05 5.24 1.91
CA ALA A 121 21.09 4.48 1.21
C ALA A 121 22.31 5.35 0.83
N ARG A 122 22.08 6.61 0.41
CA ARG A 122 23.16 7.57 0.14
C ARG A 122 23.95 7.91 1.39
N MET A 123 23.27 8.13 2.52
CA MET A 123 23.92 8.38 3.81
C MET A 123 24.81 7.22 4.27
N LEU A 124 24.44 5.98 3.93
CA LEU A 124 25.25 4.80 4.23
C LEU A 124 26.50 4.67 3.35
N THR A 125 26.47 5.21 2.13
CA THR A 125 27.53 5.03 1.13
C THR A 125 28.50 6.21 1.04
N GLU A 126 28.06 7.42 1.35
CA GLU A 126 28.92 8.60 1.35
C GLU A 126 29.95 8.56 2.49
N VAL A 127 31.20 8.87 2.16
CA VAL A 127 32.31 9.00 3.11
C VAL A 127 32.39 10.45 3.54
N GLY A 128 31.63 10.79 4.58
CA GLY A 128 31.61 12.13 5.17
C GLY A 128 30.20 12.57 5.53
N ASP A 129 30.05 13.16 6.71
CA ASP A 129 28.77 13.75 7.13
C ASP A 129 28.49 15.02 6.36
N THR A 130 27.52 14.99 5.46
CA THR A 130 26.98 16.17 4.79
C THR A 130 25.76 16.67 5.58
N PRO A 131 25.86 17.81 6.31
CA PRO A 131 24.75 18.33 7.11
C PRO A 131 23.50 18.63 6.28
N ALA A 132 23.68 18.92 4.98
CA ALA A 132 22.60 19.13 4.02
C ALA A 132 21.73 17.87 3.86
N LEU A 133 22.35 16.70 3.66
CA LEU A 133 21.61 15.44 3.52
C LEU A 133 20.83 15.11 4.80
N LYS A 134 21.41 15.30 5.99
CA LYS A 134 20.69 15.05 7.25
C LYS A 134 19.44 15.92 7.39
N LYS A 135 19.55 17.19 7.02
CA LYS A 135 18.43 18.14 7.04
C LYS A 135 17.33 17.70 6.06
N ASP A 136 17.71 17.18 4.91
CA ASP A 136 16.77 16.72 3.89
C ASP A 136 16.01 15.46 4.36
N SER A 137 16.68 14.50 5.02
CA SER A 137 16.02 13.31 5.60
C SER A 137 14.97 13.66 6.67
N ASN A 138 15.35 14.52 7.63
CA ASN A 138 14.42 14.95 8.68
C ASN A 138 13.26 15.78 8.12
N ALA A 139 13.49 16.57 7.07
CA ALA A 139 12.43 17.29 6.37
C ALA A 139 11.44 16.35 5.66
N ILE A 140 11.93 15.35 4.91
CA ILE A 140 11.09 14.34 4.25
C ILE A 140 10.24 13.59 5.28
N ALA A 141 10.83 13.16 6.40
CA ALA A 141 10.10 12.48 7.45
C ALA A 141 9.02 13.37 8.12
N GLY A 142 9.32 14.66 8.30
CA GLY A 142 8.34 15.64 8.78
C GLY A 142 7.17 15.82 7.81
N GLU A 143 7.44 15.86 6.50
CA GLU A 143 6.41 15.92 5.46
C GLU A 143 5.53 14.67 5.45
N ILE A 144 6.14 13.48 5.55
CA ILE A 144 5.43 12.19 5.67
C ILE A 144 4.48 12.22 6.86
N LYS A 145 4.97 12.62 8.04
CA LYS A 145 4.16 12.71 9.27
C LYS A 145 2.96 13.64 9.07
N SER A 146 3.19 14.86 8.59
CA SER A 146 2.12 15.85 8.39
C SER A 146 1.07 15.36 7.39
N ARG A 147 1.47 14.71 6.29
CA ARG A 147 0.51 14.08 5.36
C ARG A 147 -0.25 12.94 6.00
N ALA A 148 0.42 12.09 6.78
CA ALA A 148 -0.20 10.96 7.45
C ALA A 148 -1.30 11.40 8.44
N GLU A 149 -1.04 12.44 9.24
CA GLU A 149 -2.04 13.06 10.14
C GLU A 149 -3.24 13.63 9.36
N ALA A 150 -2.98 14.27 8.22
CA ALA A 150 -4.04 14.78 7.35
C ALA A 150 -4.88 13.66 6.72
N VAL A 151 -4.25 12.56 6.29
CA VAL A 151 -4.94 11.37 5.78
C VAL A 151 -5.80 10.74 6.88
N LEU A 152 -5.27 10.60 8.10
CA LEU A 152 -6.00 10.07 9.25
C LEU A 152 -7.29 10.86 9.53
N THR A 153 -7.17 12.18 9.59
CA THR A 153 -8.32 13.08 9.79
C THR A 153 -9.37 12.92 8.69
N ARG A 154 -8.94 12.78 7.43
CA ARG A 154 -9.85 12.57 6.29
C ARG A 154 -10.51 11.20 6.33
N LEU A 155 -9.79 10.15 6.70
CA LEU A 155 -10.36 8.80 6.86
C LEU A 155 -11.44 8.78 7.95
N GLN A 156 -11.20 9.43 9.09
CA GLN A 156 -12.20 9.59 10.15
C GLN A 156 -13.44 10.34 9.65
N LYS A 157 -13.26 11.41 8.85
CA LYS A 157 -14.38 12.13 8.22
C LYS A 157 -15.13 11.26 7.22
N MET A 158 -14.43 10.43 6.45
CA MET A 158 -15.05 9.49 5.50
C MET A 158 -15.90 8.44 6.24
N ASP A 159 -15.41 7.91 7.35
CA ASP A 159 -16.15 6.98 8.20
C ASP A 159 -17.41 7.62 8.82
N ALA A 160 -17.27 8.82 9.42
CA ALA A 160 -18.39 9.57 9.97
C ALA A 160 -19.48 9.84 8.92
N ARG A 161 -19.09 10.26 7.70
CA ARG A 161 -20.02 10.43 6.59
C ARG A 161 -20.68 9.11 6.17
N GLY A 162 -19.94 8.00 6.18
CA GLY A 162 -20.49 6.67 5.92
C GLY A 162 -21.62 6.32 6.90
N LYS A 163 -21.41 6.58 8.20
CA LYS A 163 -22.40 6.39 9.27
C LYS A 163 -23.62 7.31 9.10
N GLU A 164 -23.43 8.56 8.69
CA GLU A 164 -24.55 9.47 8.38
C GLU A 164 -25.39 9.01 7.19
N LEU A 165 -24.74 8.54 6.12
CA LEU A 165 -25.42 8.02 4.93
C LEU A 165 -26.22 6.76 5.27
N GLU A 166 -25.69 5.90 6.13
CA GLU A 166 -26.37 4.73 6.66
C GLU A 166 -27.64 5.11 7.44
N ALA A 167 -27.57 6.14 8.29
CA ALA A 167 -28.73 6.63 9.02
C ALA A 167 -29.82 7.22 8.11
N LYS A 168 -29.43 7.86 6.99
CA LYS A 168 -30.36 8.52 6.05
C LYS A 168 -31.01 7.55 5.05
N HIS A 169 -30.21 6.66 4.45
CA HIS A 169 -30.64 5.82 3.32
C HIS A 169 -30.79 4.34 3.70
N GLY A 170 -30.34 3.95 4.89
CA GLY A 170 -30.32 2.57 5.35
C GLY A 170 -29.04 1.83 4.95
N VAL A 171 -28.72 0.79 5.72
CA VAL A 171 -27.50 -0.03 5.64
C VAL A 171 -27.24 -0.61 4.25
N ASN A 172 -28.30 -0.93 3.51
CA ASN A 172 -28.24 -1.61 2.22
C ASN A 172 -28.28 -0.64 1.02
N ALA A 173 -28.30 0.68 1.23
CA ALA A 173 -28.26 1.63 0.13
C ALA A 173 -26.95 1.55 -0.67
N ALA A 174 -27.03 1.74 -1.99
CA ALA A 174 -25.84 1.67 -2.87
C ALA A 174 -24.76 2.69 -2.48
N VAL A 175 -25.16 3.93 -2.17
CA VAL A 175 -24.25 5.00 -1.73
C VAL A 175 -23.52 4.65 -0.44
N VAL A 176 -24.19 3.98 0.50
CA VAL A 176 -23.62 3.52 1.77
C VAL A 176 -22.59 2.43 1.49
N ARG A 177 -22.91 1.44 0.65
CA ARG A 177 -21.95 0.39 0.27
C ARG A 177 -20.70 0.98 -0.39
N VAL A 178 -20.87 1.92 -1.31
CA VAL A 178 -19.74 2.60 -1.99
C VAL A 178 -18.87 3.34 -0.97
N ALA A 179 -19.47 4.16 -0.10
CA ALA A 179 -18.72 4.92 0.92
C ALA A 179 -17.90 3.99 1.83
N ARG A 180 -18.52 2.90 2.29
CA ARG A 180 -17.89 1.90 3.15
C ARG A 180 -16.72 1.19 2.46
N THR A 181 -16.92 0.74 1.22
CA THR A 181 -15.85 0.09 0.44
C THR A 181 -14.68 1.04 0.20
N GLN A 182 -14.95 2.31 -0.15
CA GLN A 182 -13.87 3.30 -0.34
C GLN A 182 -13.08 3.53 0.94
N TYR A 183 -13.76 3.72 2.07
CA TYR A 183 -13.11 3.87 3.37
C TYR A 183 -12.20 2.66 3.69
N MET A 184 -12.72 1.43 3.59
CA MET A 184 -11.91 0.22 3.83
C MET A 184 -10.66 0.14 2.95
N CYS A 185 -10.83 0.30 1.64
CA CYS A 185 -9.72 0.18 0.70
C CYS A 185 -8.64 1.23 0.99
N LEU A 186 -9.03 2.46 1.33
CA LEU A 186 -8.09 3.53 1.61
C LEU A 186 -7.42 3.37 2.98
N SER A 187 -8.15 2.93 4.02
CA SER A 187 -7.58 2.66 5.34
C SER A 187 -6.55 1.53 5.28
N ASN A 188 -6.82 0.44 4.53
CA ASN A 188 -5.83 -0.62 4.32
C ASN A 188 -4.61 -0.13 3.53
N SER A 189 -4.83 0.62 2.43
CA SER A 189 -3.73 1.18 1.66
C SER A 189 -2.88 2.17 2.48
N PHE A 190 -3.49 2.93 3.38
CA PHE A 190 -2.78 3.83 4.28
C PHE A 190 -1.96 3.03 5.31
N ARG A 191 -2.54 1.99 5.91
CA ARG A 191 -1.83 1.07 6.81
C ARG A 191 -0.58 0.48 6.15
N ASP A 192 -0.71 0.00 4.91
CA ASP A 192 0.40 -0.62 4.20
C ASP A 192 1.55 0.38 3.98
N VAL A 193 1.24 1.60 3.52
CA VAL A 193 2.26 2.64 3.31
C VAL A 193 2.91 3.09 4.62
N MET A 194 2.15 3.17 5.72
CA MET A 194 2.72 3.51 7.03
C MET A 194 3.60 2.37 7.57
N PHE A 195 3.25 1.12 7.29
CA PHE A 195 4.09 -0.03 7.59
C PHE A 195 5.43 0.03 6.83
N ASP A 196 5.40 0.31 5.53
CA ASP A 196 6.61 0.48 4.70
C ASP A 196 7.50 1.62 5.21
N TYR A 197 6.89 2.72 5.66
CA TYR A 197 7.63 3.83 6.27
C TYR A 197 8.37 3.39 7.54
N ASN A 198 7.67 2.70 8.45
CA ASN A 198 8.27 2.21 9.68
C ASN A 198 9.38 1.20 9.43
N GLU A 199 9.17 0.26 8.51
CA GLU A 199 10.22 -0.68 8.11
C GLU A 199 11.46 0.05 7.59
N THR A 200 11.26 1.13 6.81
CA THR A 200 12.36 1.95 6.29
C THR A 200 13.14 2.64 7.41
N GLU A 201 12.47 3.19 8.42
CA GLU A 201 13.12 3.82 9.57
C GLU A 201 13.87 2.81 10.44
N VAL A 202 13.22 1.69 10.81
CA VAL A 202 13.82 0.64 11.62
C VAL A 202 15.05 0.04 10.92
N SER A 203 14.97 -0.19 9.60
CA SER A 203 16.10 -0.68 8.80
C SER A 203 17.27 0.31 8.78
N TYR A 204 16.98 1.62 8.68
CA TYR A 204 18.02 2.64 8.69
C TYR A 204 18.65 2.81 10.09
N ARG A 205 17.84 2.70 11.15
CA ARG A 205 18.34 2.66 12.53
C ARG A 205 19.30 1.51 12.76
N GLU A 206 18.94 0.31 12.33
CA GLU A 206 19.80 -0.87 12.45
C GLU A 206 21.12 -0.69 11.67
N SER A 207 21.07 -0.06 10.50
CA SER A 207 22.27 0.26 9.72
C SER A 207 23.17 1.29 10.43
N CYS A 208 22.57 2.29 11.09
CA CYS A 208 23.29 3.28 11.89
C CYS A 208 23.94 2.66 13.13
N LYS A 209 23.23 1.78 13.82
CA LYS A 209 23.73 0.99 14.96
C LYS A 209 24.96 0.16 14.58
N ASN A 210 24.86 -0.61 13.50
CA ASN A 210 25.98 -1.43 13.01
C ASN A 210 27.20 -0.58 12.60
N ARG A 211 26.98 0.59 11.98
CA ARG A 211 28.09 1.52 11.68
C ARG A 211 28.70 2.08 12.96
N LEU A 212 27.90 2.46 13.94
CA LEU A 212 28.37 2.98 15.23
C LEU A 212 29.25 1.95 15.95
N GLN A 213 28.79 0.70 16.04
CA GLN A 213 29.55 -0.41 16.62
C GLN A 213 30.92 -0.55 15.97
N ARG A 214 30.96 -0.58 14.63
CA ARG A 214 32.22 -0.68 13.88
C ARG A 214 33.15 0.51 14.13
N GLN A 215 32.63 1.73 14.30
CA GLN A 215 33.46 2.90 14.60
C GLN A 215 34.04 2.83 16.03
N LEU A 216 33.28 2.31 17.00
CA LEU A 216 33.77 2.08 18.36
C LEU A 216 34.89 1.02 18.38
N GLU A 217 34.74 -0.06 17.62
CA GLU A 217 35.77 -1.10 17.46
C GLU A 217 37.08 -0.54 16.86
N ILE A 218 37.00 0.36 15.88
CA ILE A 218 38.17 1.01 15.26
C ILE A 218 38.95 1.85 16.27
N VAL A 219 38.25 2.46 17.23
CA VAL A 219 38.84 3.24 18.32
C VAL A 219 39.41 2.32 19.43
N GLY A 220 39.27 1.00 19.28
CA GLY A 220 39.79 0.00 20.20
C GLY A 220 38.82 -0.34 21.34
N ARG A 221 37.54 -0.06 21.17
CA ARG A 221 36.50 -0.38 22.14
C ARG A 221 35.55 -1.43 21.58
N GLU A 222 35.67 -2.65 22.07
CA GLU A 222 34.69 -3.70 21.79
C GLU A 222 33.42 -3.37 22.59
N VAL A 223 32.31 -3.21 21.88
CA VAL A 223 30.98 -2.93 22.44
C VAL A 223 30.00 -3.85 21.73
N THR A 224 29.13 -4.52 22.47
CA THR A 224 28.12 -5.38 21.86
C THR A 224 26.94 -4.57 21.31
N GLY A 225 26.17 -5.18 20.42
CA GLY A 225 24.94 -4.54 19.91
C GLY A 225 23.93 -4.27 21.03
N GLU A 226 23.89 -5.13 22.06
CA GLU A 226 23.02 -4.95 23.23
C GLU A 226 23.45 -3.77 24.10
N GLU A 227 24.74 -3.59 24.34
CA GLU A 227 25.27 -2.43 25.09
C GLU A 227 24.98 -1.10 24.37
N ILE A 228 25.03 -1.10 23.04
CA ILE A 228 24.64 0.09 22.25
C ILE A 228 23.13 0.36 22.38
N GLU A 229 22.30 -0.68 22.42
CA GLU A 229 20.85 -0.51 22.61
C GLU A 229 20.53 0.06 23.99
N GLU A 230 21.12 -0.50 25.05
CA GLU A 230 20.95 -0.01 26.43
C GLU A 230 21.38 1.47 26.56
N MET A 231 22.43 1.87 25.85
CA MET A 231 22.87 3.27 25.79
C MET A 231 21.84 4.17 25.08
N ILE A 232 21.24 3.71 23.99
CA ILE A 232 20.18 4.46 23.28
C ILE A 232 18.95 4.61 24.19
N GLU A 233 18.57 3.55 24.90
CA GLU A 233 17.42 3.54 25.82
C GLU A 233 17.64 4.39 27.07
N SER A 234 18.82 4.30 27.68
CA SER A 234 19.17 5.07 28.89
C SER A 234 19.49 6.53 28.60
N GLY A 235 19.89 6.85 27.37
CA GLY A 235 20.36 8.18 26.97
C GLY A 235 21.74 8.53 27.54
N GLU A 236 22.44 7.61 28.21
CA GLU A 236 23.73 7.85 28.85
C GLU A 236 24.91 7.62 27.89
N TRP A 237 25.16 8.62 27.04
CA TRP A 237 26.25 8.59 26.06
C TRP A 237 27.66 8.74 26.66
N ASN A 238 27.78 9.41 27.81
CA ASN A 238 29.05 9.87 28.38
C ASN A 238 30.04 8.73 28.72
N VAL A 239 29.52 7.51 28.92
CA VAL A 239 30.31 6.31 29.19
C VAL A 239 31.27 5.99 28.02
N PHE A 240 30.96 6.45 26.81
CA PHE A 240 31.75 6.18 25.60
C PHE A 240 32.78 7.26 25.25
N SER A 241 32.60 8.50 25.72
CA SER A 241 33.48 9.63 25.42
C SER A 241 34.67 9.79 26.37
N ASP A 242 34.57 9.36 27.64
CA ASP A 242 35.49 9.77 28.71
C ASP A 242 36.89 9.11 28.68
N ASN A 243 37.08 8.05 27.88
CA ASN A 243 38.33 7.26 27.88
C ASN A 243 38.94 7.05 26.47
N VAL A 244 38.50 7.79 25.45
CA VAL A 244 39.09 7.66 24.12
C VAL A 244 40.42 8.42 24.06
N LEU A 245 41.53 7.68 23.96
CA LEU A 245 42.84 8.25 23.69
C LEU A 245 42.81 8.95 22.32
N THR A 246 42.76 10.28 22.33
CA THR A 246 42.79 11.15 21.15
C THR A 246 44.19 11.26 20.52
N GLU A 247 44.90 10.15 20.37
CA GLU A 247 46.19 10.15 19.68
C GLU A 247 46.00 9.75 18.21
N GLY A 248 46.24 10.70 17.31
CA GLY A 248 46.22 10.49 15.86
C GLY A 248 44.99 11.03 15.12
N LYS A 249 45.17 11.35 13.83
CA LYS A 249 44.12 11.91 12.95
C LYS A 249 42.95 10.93 12.73
N THR A 250 43.21 9.63 12.80
CA THR A 250 42.22 8.55 12.64
C THR A 250 41.27 8.46 13.82
N SER A 251 41.79 8.51 15.06
CA SER A 251 41.00 8.49 16.30
C SER A 251 40.02 9.67 16.35
N ARG A 252 40.49 10.88 15.99
CA ARG A 252 39.64 12.08 15.95
C ARG A 252 38.52 12.00 14.92
N SER A 253 38.82 11.52 13.70
CA SER A 253 37.80 11.33 12.67
C SER A 253 36.77 10.26 13.05
N ALA A 254 37.17 9.23 13.78
CA ALA A 254 36.25 8.21 14.27
C ALA A 254 35.32 8.77 15.35
N LEU A 255 35.84 9.57 16.29
CA LEU A 255 35.02 10.27 17.28
C LEU A 255 33.96 11.18 16.66
N ASP A 256 34.32 11.98 15.65
CA ASP A 256 33.37 12.84 14.94
C ASP A 256 32.25 12.01 14.28
N GLN A 257 32.60 10.86 13.69
CA GLN A 257 31.61 9.94 13.09
C GLN A 257 30.73 9.29 14.15
N ILE A 258 31.30 8.90 15.29
CA ILE A 258 30.57 8.29 16.41
C ILE A 258 29.53 9.28 16.95
N GLU A 259 29.92 10.51 17.28
CA GLU A 259 28.98 11.55 17.79
C GLU A 259 27.86 11.82 16.79
N SER A 260 28.23 11.91 15.52
CA SER A 260 27.32 12.11 14.40
C SER A 260 26.31 10.97 14.24
N ARG A 261 26.75 9.70 14.34
CA ARG A 261 25.87 8.51 14.29
C ARG A 261 24.95 8.45 15.50
N HIS A 262 25.44 8.78 16.69
CA HIS A 262 24.63 8.84 17.90
C HIS A 262 23.49 9.85 17.75
N LYS A 263 23.78 11.07 17.25
CA LYS A 263 22.75 12.07 16.99
C LYS A 263 21.70 11.58 15.99
N GLU A 264 22.12 10.89 14.92
CA GLU A 264 21.19 10.31 13.96
C GLU A 264 20.31 9.22 14.57
N LEU A 265 20.84 8.40 15.48
CA LEU A 265 20.06 7.39 16.21
C LEU A 265 18.99 8.05 17.10
N LEU A 266 19.32 9.15 17.79
CA LEU A 266 18.33 9.89 18.59
C LEU A 266 17.21 10.50 17.73
N ASP A 267 17.57 11.11 16.59
CA ASP A 267 16.59 11.64 15.63
C ASP A 267 15.71 10.52 15.06
N LEU A 268 16.28 9.35 14.79
CA LEU A 268 15.58 8.14 14.35
C LEU A 268 14.58 7.62 15.39
N GLU A 269 15.01 7.48 16.64
CA GLU A 269 14.15 7.02 17.74
C GLU A 269 12.98 7.96 17.96
N SER A 270 13.21 9.28 17.94
CA SER A 270 12.14 10.27 18.02
C SER A 270 11.13 10.13 16.87
N ARG A 271 11.60 9.86 15.65
CA ARG A 271 10.74 9.65 14.49
C ARG A 271 9.96 8.33 14.58
N ILE A 272 10.59 7.24 14.98
CA ILE A 272 9.94 5.92 15.17
C ILE A 272 8.85 6.02 16.25
N GLN A 273 9.15 6.64 17.39
CA GLN A 273 8.16 6.89 18.46
C GLN A 273 6.97 7.72 17.95
N SER A 274 7.24 8.76 17.17
CA SER A 274 6.18 9.59 16.60
C SER A 274 5.28 8.84 15.61
N ILE A 275 5.80 7.83 14.90
CA ILE A 275 5.00 7.00 13.98
C ILE A 275 4.18 5.98 14.76
N HIS A 276 4.70 5.51 15.90
CA HIS A 276 4.01 4.56 16.76
C HIS A 276 2.64 5.10 17.21
N GLU A 277 2.56 6.39 17.55
CA GLU A 277 1.28 7.05 17.86
C GLU A 277 0.29 6.95 16.69
N LEU A 278 0.75 7.23 15.45
CA LEU A 278 -0.08 7.09 14.25
C LEU A 278 -0.48 5.64 13.97
N PHE A 279 0.36 4.64 14.31
CA PHE A 279 -0.01 3.24 14.14
C PHE A 279 -1.13 2.80 15.07
N LEU A 280 -1.17 3.32 16.31
CA LEU A 280 -2.27 3.03 17.23
C LEU A 280 -3.58 3.52 16.63
N ASP A 281 -3.58 4.73 16.05
CA ASP A 281 -4.76 5.27 15.36
C ASP A 281 -5.15 4.46 14.11
N VAL A 282 -4.17 4.07 13.28
CA VAL A 282 -4.41 3.22 12.11
C VAL A 282 -4.95 1.84 12.51
N ALA A 283 -4.45 1.26 13.60
CA ALA A 283 -4.93 -0.02 14.11
C ALA A 283 -6.40 0.08 14.55
N MET A 284 -6.76 1.14 15.26
CA MET A 284 -8.16 1.41 15.63
C MET A 284 -9.06 1.55 14.39
N LEU A 285 -8.62 2.29 13.36
CA LEU A 285 -9.38 2.45 12.12
C LEU A 285 -9.62 1.11 11.40
N VAL A 286 -8.70 0.15 11.49
CA VAL A 286 -8.82 -1.17 10.84
C VAL A 286 -9.66 -2.14 11.68
N GLU A 287 -9.55 -2.11 13.00
CA GLU A 287 -10.35 -2.96 13.88
C GLU A 287 -11.85 -2.68 13.75
N GLU A 288 -12.23 -1.40 13.65
CA GLU A 288 -13.63 -0.99 13.48
C GLU A 288 -14.28 -1.47 12.15
N GLN A 289 -13.50 -1.98 11.18
CA GLN A 289 -13.99 -2.40 9.86
C GLN A 289 -14.61 -3.81 9.83
N GLY A 290 -14.33 -4.65 10.85
CA GLY A 290 -14.75 -6.06 10.87
C GLY A 290 -16.26 -6.30 10.67
N PRO A 291 -17.16 -5.60 11.38
CA PRO A 291 -18.61 -5.78 11.22
C PRO A 291 -19.13 -5.38 9.82
N MET A 292 -18.48 -4.38 9.20
CA MET A 292 -18.92 -3.80 7.93
C MET A 292 -18.61 -4.68 6.71
N MET A 293 -17.48 -5.41 6.75
CA MET A 293 -17.08 -6.35 5.71
C MET A 293 -18.13 -7.45 5.50
N ASN A 294 -18.67 -7.99 6.61
CA ASN A 294 -19.67 -9.06 6.58
C ASN A 294 -20.96 -8.60 5.89
N THR A 295 -21.37 -7.34 6.07
CA THR A 295 -22.55 -6.78 5.43
C THR A 295 -22.37 -6.56 3.93
N ILE A 296 -21.18 -6.09 3.49
CA ILE A 296 -20.91 -5.91 2.06
C ILE A 296 -20.88 -7.28 1.36
N GLN A 297 -20.20 -8.26 1.93
CA GLN A 297 -20.15 -9.60 1.37
C GLN A 297 -21.54 -10.24 1.30
N ALA A 298 -22.34 -10.14 2.36
CA ALA A 298 -23.72 -10.63 2.38
C ALA A 298 -24.58 -9.97 1.29
N ASN A 299 -24.44 -8.65 1.10
CA ASN A 299 -25.20 -7.92 0.07
C ASN A 299 -24.75 -8.23 -1.36
N ILE A 300 -23.45 -8.47 -1.58
CA ILE A 300 -22.94 -8.95 -2.88
C ILE A 300 -23.50 -10.33 -3.20
N HIS A 301 -23.46 -11.26 -2.23
CA HIS A 301 -24.05 -12.59 -2.41
C HIS A 301 -25.56 -12.53 -2.69
N SER A 302 -26.29 -11.65 -1.99
CA SER A 302 -27.72 -11.43 -2.26
C SER A 302 -27.95 -10.88 -3.66
N THR A 303 -27.17 -9.87 -4.07
CA THR A 303 -27.30 -9.27 -5.41
C THR A 303 -26.97 -10.27 -6.51
N ASP A 304 -25.96 -11.12 -6.32
CA ASP A 304 -25.64 -12.19 -7.26
C ASP A 304 -26.79 -13.19 -7.38
N ALA A 305 -27.39 -13.60 -6.25
CA ALA A 305 -28.57 -14.45 -6.24
C ALA A 305 -29.77 -13.82 -6.99
N ASP A 306 -30.04 -12.53 -6.75
CA ASP A 306 -31.11 -11.79 -7.44
C ASP A 306 -30.87 -11.71 -8.95
N ILE A 307 -29.63 -11.50 -9.38
CA ILE A 307 -29.25 -11.48 -10.80
C ILE A 307 -29.44 -12.85 -11.42
N GLN A 308 -29.03 -13.93 -10.76
CA GLN A 308 -29.26 -15.30 -11.25
C GLN A 308 -30.76 -15.57 -11.44
N GLU A 309 -31.60 -15.17 -10.49
CA GLU A 309 -33.06 -15.31 -10.61
C GLU A 309 -33.61 -14.47 -11.78
N CYS A 310 -33.14 -13.23 -11.92
CA CYS A 310 -33.50 -12.37 -13.04
C CYS A 310 -33.11 -12.98 -14.39
N MET A 311 -31.93 -13.59 -14.49
CA MET A 311 -31.49 -14.28 -15.71
C MET A 311 -32.41 -15.45 -16.07
N VAL A 312 -32.83 -16.25 -15.09
CA VAL A 312 -33.79 -17.35 -15.29
C VAL A 312 -35.15 -16.81 -15.78
N LYS A 313 -35.65 -15.75 -15.14
CA LYS A 313 -36.92 -15.09 -15.54
C LYS A 313 -36.82 -14.53 -16.96
N LEU A 314 -35.71 -13.89 -17.31
CA LEU A 314 -35.48 -13.33 -18.64
C LEU A 314 -35.33 -14.42 -19.72
N GLU A 315 -34.70 -15.54 -19.40
CA GLU A 315 -34.66 -16.70 -20.29
C GLU A 315 -36.06 -17.26 -20.55
N ARG A 316 -36.88 -17.35 -19.49
CA ARG A 316 -38.28 -17.78 -19.60
C ARG A 316 -39.10 -16.79 -20.45
N ALA A 317 -38.95 -15.49 -20.22
CA ALA A 317 -39.59 -14.45 -21.03
C ALA A 317 -39.18 -14.55 -22.51
N LYS A 318 -37.90 -14.77 -22.80
CA LYS A 318 -37.40 -15.00 -24.16
C LYS A 318 -38.01 -16.26 -24.80
N ARG A 319 -38.20 -17.34 -24.05
CA ARG A 319 -38.91 -18.54 -24.52
C ARG A 319 -40.38 -18.25 -24.83
N TYR A 320 -41.07 -17.50 -23.97
CA TYR A 320 -42.45 -17.08 -24.21
C TYR A 320 -42.57 -16.17 -25.44
N ASP A 321 -41.66 -15.21 -25.60
CA ASP A 321 -41.64 -14.33 -26.77
C ASP A 321 -41.38 -15.10 -28.07
N LYS A 322 -40.42 -16.03 -28.08
CA LYS A 322 -40.14 -16.91 -29.23
C LYS A 322 -41.33 -17.83 -29.56
N ASN A 323 -42.08 -18.23 -28.54
CA ASN A 323 -43.26 -19.07 -28.70
C ASN A 323 -44.57 -18.30 -28.81
N ASN A 324 -44.51 -16.96 -28.90
CA ASN A 324 -45.69 -16.13 -28.98
C ASN A 324 -46.51 -16.49 -30.25
N PRO A 325 -47.74 -17.02 -30.08
CA PRO A 325 -48.56 -17.49 -31.20
C PRO A 325 -48.93 -16.35 -32.16
N PHE A 326 -49.05 -15.10 -31.67
CA PHE A 326 -49.32 -13.95 -32.53
C PHE A 326 -48.12 -13.62 -33.43
N LYS A 327 -46.88 -13.73 -32.93
CA LYS A 327 -45.68 -13.62 -33.77
C LYS A 327 -45.56 -14.76 -34.78
N LYS A 328 -46.01 -15.97 -34.42
CA LYS A 328 -46.01 -17.14 -35.32
C LYS A 328 -47.13 -17.10 -36.36
N MET A 329 -48.28 -16.50 -36.06
CA MET A 329 -49.40 -16.35 -37.01
C MET A 329 -49.17 -15.23 -38.03
N PHE A 330 -48.48 -14.15 -37.66
CA PHE A 330 -48.15 -13.04 -38.57
C PHE A 330 -46.79 -13.19 -39.29
N CYS A 331 -46.04 -14.25 -39.01
CA CYS A 331 -44.87 -14.62 -39.81
C CYS A 331 -45.35 -15.27 -41.11
N GLY A 332 -45.18 -14.59 -42.25
CA GLY A 332 -45.70 -14.94 -43.58
C GLY A 332 -45.18 -16.23 -44.23
N CYS A 333 -44.85 -17.25 -43.45
CA CYS A 333 -44.38 -18.55 -43.90
C CYS A 333 -45.37 -19.69 -43.58
N PHE A 334 -46.68 -19.43 -43.60
CA PHE A 334 -47.67 -20.51 -43.73
C PHE A 334 -47.89 -20.80 -45.22
N PRO A 335 -47.53 -22.00 -45.73
CA PRO A 335 -47.80 -22.38 -47.09
C PRO A 335 -49.31 -22.51 -47.27
N CYS A 336 -49.84 -21.85 -48.30
CA CYS A 336 -51.23 -21.98 -48.71
C CYS A 336 -51.56 -23.46 -48.95
N TYR A 337 -52.54 -23.96 -48.20
CA TYR A 337 -53.22 -25.22 -48.41
C TYR A 337 -53.70 -25.31 -49.88
N LYS A 338 -53.37 -26.42 -50.56
CA LYS A 338 -53.96 -26.82 -51.85
C LYS A 338 -54.59 -28.19 -51.68
#